data_AF-A0A1X7LF10-F1
#
_entry.id   AF-A0A1X7LF10-F1
#
_cell.length_a   1.000
_cell.length_b   1.000
_cell.length_c   1.000
_cell.angle_alpha   90.00
_cell.angle_beta   90.00
_cell.angle_gamma   90.00
#
_symmetry.space_group_name_H-M   'P 1'
#
loop_
_entity.id
_entity.type
_entity.pdbx_description
1 polymer ?
#
loop_
_entity_poly.entity_id
_entity_poly.type
_entity_poly.pdbx_seq_one_letter_code
_entity_poly.pdbx_strand_id
1 'polypeptide(L)'
;MCIFLKVGLGDIRYGTPMIGQLIAWPLVYMPNEIWPEMSMEFIPYLGQTFDPIKYPLLSQLHPKNKLPTDMRGNVPRGWDNGRGVDVGRELMSEQRDAIRNITGTVATVNGGIHKVTGAFKANGEVFPQIATNTMIAGLQSIDLDVSLVVPVAEENRVKNVAWNMIVRAK
;
A
#
# COMPACT_ATOMS: atom_id res chain seq x y z
N MET A 1 3.26 52.46 -7.67
CA MET A 1 3.82 51.66 -8.78
C MET A 1 4.20 50.30 -8.22
N CYS A 2 3.23 49.47 -7.85
CA CYS A 2 2.52 48.47 -8.67
C CYS A 2 3.46 47.41 -9.27
N ILE A 3 3.63 46.27 -8.57
CA ILE A 3 4.19 45.04 -9.16
C ILE A 3 3.57 43.72 -8.63
N PHE A 4 2.80 43.72 -7.54
CA PHE A 4 2.20 42.48 -6.99
C PHE A 4 0.89 42.01 -7.66
N LEU A 5 0.46 42.60 -8.78
CA LEU A 5 -0.83 42.28 -9.42
C LEU A 5 -0.74 41.49 -10.74
N LYS A 6 0.44 40.96 -11.12
CA LYS A 6 0.64 40.30 -12.44
C LYS A 6 1.18 38.88 -12.42
N VAL A 7 0.92 38.13 -11.35
CA VAL A 7 0.77 36.67 -11.43
C VAL A 7 -0.62 36.40 -10.92
N GLY A 8 -1.56 36.04 -11.80
CA GLY A 8 -2.97 35.78 -11.49
C GLY A 8 -3.18 34.55 -10.60
N LEU A 9 -2.54 34.51 -9.44
CA LEU A 9 -2.92 33.68 -8.31
C LEU A 9 -4.16 34.33 -7.71
N GLY A 10 -5.28 34.17 -8.41
CA GLY A 10 -6.60 34.55 -7.93
C GLY A 10 -6.84 34.01 -6.52
N ASP A 11 -7.74 34.68 -5.80
CA ASP A 11 -8.21 34.37 -4.46
C ASP A 11 -7.80 32.96 -3.97
N ILE A 12 -6.72 32.91 -3.19
CA ILE A 12 -6.05 31.68 -2.67
C ILE A 12 -7.00 30.69 -2.00
N ARG A 13 -8.24 31.10 -1.69
CA ARG A 13 -9.33 30.23 -1.21
C ARG A 13 -9.46 28.93 -2.01
N TYR A 14 -9.25 28.99 -3.33
CA TYR A 14 -9.29 27.82 -4.22
C TYR A 14 -7.95 27.55 -4.93
N GLY A 15 -6.85 28.09 -4.40
CA GLY A 15 -5.51 27.92 -4.98
C GLY A 15 -5.06 26.45 -5.00
N THR A 16 -3.92 26.19 -5.65
CA THR A 16 -3.27 24.87 -5.61
C THR A 16 -2.25 24.82 -4.46
N PRO A 17 -2.15 23.72 -3.69
CA PRO A 17 -2.98 22.51 -3.75
C PRO A 17 -4.41 22.78 -3.28
N MET A 18 -5.41 22.01 -3.73
CA MET A 18 -6.81 22.21 -3.32
C MET A 18 -7.03 21.84 -1.85
N ILE A 19 -8.04 22.42 -1.21
CA ILE A 19 -8.47 21.99 0.14
C ILE A 19 -8.89 20.52 0.08
N GLY A 20 -8.46 19.72 1.05
CA GLY A 20 -8.70 18.28 1.07
C GLY A 20 -7.73 17.46 0.21
N GLN A 21 -6.85 18.09 -0.58
CA GLN A 21 -5.86 17.38 -1.39
C GLN A 21 -4.80 16.72 -0.50
N LEU A 22 -4.62 15.42 -0.69
CA LEU A 22 -3.53 14.65 -0.09
C LEU A 22 -2.21 14.96 -0.82
N ILE A 23 -1.15 15.19 -0.05
CA ILE A 23 0.16 15.58 -0.55
C ILE A 23 1.24 14.77 0.18
N ALA A 24 2.18 14.23 -0.59
CA ALA A 24 3.41 13.67 -0.05
C ALA A 24 4.38 14.81 0.31
N TRP A 25 4.81 14.84 1.56
CA TRP A 25 5.64 15.89 2.14
C TRP A 25 6.94 15.31 2.73
N PRO A 26 8.12 15.89 2.42
CA PRO A 26 9.40 15.26 2.77
C PRO A 26 9.87 15.54 4.21
N LEU A 27 9.21 16.44 4.94
CA LEU A 27 9.65 16.89 6.26
C LEU A 27 8.64 16.54 7.37
N VAL A 28 9.13 16.55 8.60
CA VAL A 28 8.29 16.38 9.79
C VAL A 28 7.49 17.65 10.08
N TYR A 29 8.15 18.82 9.98
CA TYR A 29 7.51 20.14 10.13
C TYR A 29 6.58 20.44 8.95
N MET A 30 5.40 20.97 9.23
CA MET A 30 4.43 21.35 8.21
C MET A 30 4.91 22.57 7.42
N PRO A 31 4.50 22.73 6.16
CA PRO A 31 4.84 23.91 5.37
C PRO A 31 4.54 25.24 6.10
N ASN A 32 3.41 25.34 6.80
CA ASN A 32 3.02 26.56 7.54
C ASN A 32 3.85 26.81 8.81
N GLU A 33 4.63 25.83 9.27
CA GLU A 33 5.58 26.01 10.38
C GLU A 33 6.94 26.51 9.86
N ILE A 34 7.29 26.16 8.62
CA ILE A 34 8.55 26.56 7.97
C ILE A 34 8.43 27.93 7.32
N TRP A 35 7.27 28.22 6.72
CA TRP A 35 6.96 29.47 6.02
C TRP A 35 5.73 30.14 6.66
N PRO A 36 5.91 30.91 7.75
CA PRO A 36 4.81 31.53 8.49
C PRO A 36 4.00 32.56 7.68
N GLU A 37 4.60 33.12 6.62
CA GLU A 37 3.96 34.03 5.68
C GLU A 37 2.96 33.34 4.73
N MET A 38 3.01 32.00 4.67
CA MET A 38 2.09 31.23 3.85
C MET A 38 0.67 31.32 4.43
N SER A 39 -0.28 31.63 3.55
CA SER A 39 -1.70 31.76 3.89
C SER A 39 -2.45 30.44 4.00
N MET A 40 -1.87 29.38 3.45
CA MET A 40 -2.39 28.01 3.49
C MET A 40 -2.00 27.33 4.80
N GLU A 41 -2.82 26.39 5.24
CA GLU A 41 -2.51 25.58 6.42
C GLU A 41 -2.64 24.10 6.10
N PHE A 42 -1.67 23.32 6.57
CA PHE A 42 -1.63 21.89 6.37
C PHE A 42 -1.69 21.17 7.70
N ILE A 43 -2.35 20.02 7.70
CA ILE A 43 -2.38 19.10 8.83
C ILE A 43 -1.95 17.70 8.36
N PRO A 44 -1.38 16.87 9.24
CA PRO A 44 -1.05 15.50 8.88
C PRO A 44 -2.32 14.69 8.61
N TYR A 45 -2.27 13.68 7.74
CA TYR A 45 -3.42 12.87 7.35
C TYR A 45 -3.53 11.61 8.20
N LEU A 46 -3.95 11.75 9.46
CA LEU A 46 -3.88 10.69 10.48
C LEU A 46 -5.27 10.18 10.91
N GLY A 47 -6.32 10.48 10.15
CA GLY A 47 -7.70 10.13 10.53
C GLY A 47 -8.19 10.89 11.76
N GLN A 48 -7.56 11.99 12.14
CA GLN A 48 -7.90 12.78 13.33
C GLN A 48 -9.13 13.68 13.10
N THR A 49 -9.76 14.10 14.20
CA THR A 49 -10.77 15.16 14.18
C THR A 49 -10.11 16.52 13.96
N PHE A 50 -10.86 17.46 13.38
CA PHE A 50 -10.40 18.83 13.15
C PHE A 50 -11.48 19.84 13.54
N ASP A 51 -11.07 21.08 13.78
CA ASP A 51 -11.98 22.16 14.13
C ASP A 51 -12.72 22.69 12.89
N PRO A 52 -14.05 22.53 12.78
CA PRO A 52 -14.83 23.00 11.64
C PRO A 52 -14.94 24.52 11.56
N ILE A 53 -14.78 25.25 12.67
CA ILE A 53 -14.79 26.71 12.68
C ILE A 53 -13.49 27.22 12.07
N LYS A 54 -12.37 26.58 12.40
CA LYS A 54 -11.06 26.90 11.82
C LYS A 54 -10.95 26.47 10.35
N TYR A 55 -11.48 25.30 9.99
CA TYR A 55 -11.40 24.71 8.66
C TYR A 55 -12.79 24.44 8.03
N PRO A 56 -13.59 25.47 7.73
CA PRO A 56 -14.96 25.31 7.27
C PRO A 56 -15.05 24.62 5.90
N LEU A 57 -14.09 24.87 5.01
CA LEU A 57 -14.06 24.24 3.68
C LEU A 57 -13.65 22.76 3.77
N LEU A 58 -12.77 22.39 4.70
CA LEU A 58 -12.47 20.99 4.98
C LEU A 58 -13.68 20.27 5.61
N SER A 59 -14.45 20.97 6.46
CA SER A 59 -15.71 20.45 7.02
C SER A 59 -16.76 20.18 5.93
N GLN A 60 -16.83 21.01 4.88
CA GLN A 60 -17.70 20.73 3.73
C GLN A 60 -17.33 19.43 3.00
N LEU A 61 -16.03 19.12 2.87
CA LEU A 61 -15.54 17.87 2.27
C LEU A 61 -15.70 16.67 3.19
N HIS A 62 -15.54 16.88 4.50
CA HIS A 62 -15.63 15.85 5.52
C HIS A 62 -16.60 16.29 6.64
N PRO A 63 -17.93 16.11 6.43
CA PRO A 63 -18.96 16.62 7.36
C PRO A 63 -18.92 16.04 8.77
N LYS A 64 -18.21 14.92 8.97
CA LYS A 64 -17.96 14.33 10.29
C LYS A 64 -16.86 15.07 11.06
N ASN A 65 -16.27 16.13 10.50
CA ASN A 65 -15.18 16.92 11.06
C ASN A 65 -13.97 16.05 11.47
N LYS A 66 -13.73 15.01 10.66
CA LYS A 66 -12.71 13.99 10.87
C LYS A 66 -12.19 13.55 9.51
N LEU A 67 -10.87 13.41 9.38
CA LEU A 67 -10.29 12.81 8.19
C LEU A 67 -10.74 11.34 8.09
N PRO A 68 -11.10 10.86 6.90
CA PRO A 68 -11.76 9.56 6.73
C PRO A 68 -10.86 8.36 7.03
N THR A 69 -9.53 8.51 6.93
CA THR A 69 -8.56 7.41 7.10
C THR A 69 -7.25 7.92 7.69
N ASP A 70 -6.46 7.03 8.30
CA ASP A 70 -5.06 7.24 8.61
C ASP A 70 -4.18 6.78 7.43
N MET A 71 -3.38 7.68 6.87
CA MET A 71 -2.53 7.40 5.71
C MET A 71 -1.14 6.87 6.07
N ARG A 72 -0.81 6.72 7.36
CA ARG A 72 0.47 6.13 7.78
C ARG A 72 0.54 4.67 7.36
N GLY A 73 1.55 4.32 6.57
CA GLY A 73 1.72 2.97 6.03
C GLY A 73 0.81 2.64 4.83
N ASN A 74 -0.14 3.52 4.49
CA ASN A 74 -1.07 3.34 3.39
C ASN A 74 -0.64 4.14 2.15
N VAL A 75 -1.02 3.64 0.98
CA VAL A 75 -0.79 4.32 -0.31
C VAL A 75 -2.12 4.53 -1.01
N PRO A 76 -2.39 5.72 -1.59
CA PRO A 76 -3.60 5.93 -2.37
C PRO A 76 -3.65 5.03 -3.60
N ARG A 77 -4.84 4.52 -3.91
CA ARG A 77 -5.12 3.84 -5.18
C ARG A 77 -6.25 4.54 -5.93
N GLY A 78 -6.35 4.29 -7.22
CA GLY A 78 -7.47 4.77 -8.03
C GLY A 78 -8.79 4.17 -7.55
N TRP A 79 -9.81 5.01 -7.41
CA TRP A 79 -11.17 4.54 -7.18
C TRP A 79 -11.74 3.94 -8.46
N ASP A 80 -12.37 2.76 -8.37
CA ASP A 80 -12.90 2.05 -9.54
C ASP A 80 -13.89 2.88 -10.35
N ASN A 81 -14.73 3.67 -9.67
CA ASN A 81 -15.73 4.55 -10.27
C ASN A 81 -16.55 3.86 -11.39
N GLY A 82 -16.91 2.59 -11.18
CA GLY A 82 -17.75 1.81 -12.10
C GLY A 82 -17.02 1.15 -13.28
N ARG A 83 -15.68 1.18 -13.32
CA ARG A 83 -14.91 0.51 -14.39
C ARG A 83 -14.97 -1.02 -14.29
N GLY A 84 -15.11 -1.58 -13.08
CA GLY A 84 -15.19 -3.02 -12.86
C GLY A 84 -13.84 -3.71 -12.58
N VAL A 85 -12.78 -2.97 -12.28
CA VAL A 85 -11.45 -3.51 -11.93
C VAL A 85 -11.31 -3.72 -10.42
N ASP A 86 -11.81 -2.80 -9.60
CA ASP A 86 -11.78 -2.88 -8.13
C ASP A 86 -13.22 -2.82 -7.57
N VAL A 87 -14.01 -3.85 -7.89
CA VAL A 87 -15.44 -3.94 -7.58
C VAL A 87 -15.68 -4.11 -6.08
N GLY A 88 -16.76 -3.49 -5.58
CA GLY A 88 -17.22 -3.65 -4.20
C GLY A 88 -16.43 -2.80 -3.19
N ARG A 89 -15.64 -1.83 -3.67
CA ARG A 89 -14.85 -0.94 -2.84
C ARG A 89 -15.41 0.47 -2.85
N GLU A 90 -15.61 1.02 -1.67
CA GLU A 90 -16.10 2.38 -1.47
C GLU A 90 -14.93 3.37 -1.55
N LEU A 91 -15.22 4.61 -1.96
CA LEU A 91 -14.23 5.68 -1.93
C LEU A 91 -13.73 5.90 -0.49
N MET A 92 -12.42 6.07 -0.31
CA MET A 92 -11.75 6.16 0.99
C MET A 92 -11.79 4.89 1.87
N SER A 93 -12.18 3.73 1.33
CA SER A 93 -12.07 2.46 2.06
C SER A 93 -10.64 1.93 2.07
N GLU A 94 -10.22 1.43 3.24
CA GLU A 94 -8.94 0.75 3.39
C GLU A 94 -9.00 -0.65 2.77
N GLN A 95 -7.90 -1.08 2.16
CA GLN A 95 -7.70 -2.47 1.79
C GLN A 95 -6.38 -2.96 2.36
N ARG A 96 -6.45 -4.08 3.07
CA ARG A 96 -5.29 -4.77 3.60
C ARG A 96 -4.46 -5.41 2.49
N ASP A 97 -3.22 -5.71 2.82
CA ASP A 97 -2.32 -6.43 1.94
C ASP A 97 -2.88 -7.80 1.56
N ALA A 98 -2.55 -8.25 0.35
CA ALA A 98 -2.86 -9.58 -0.13
C ALA A 98 -1.77 -10.03 -1.10
N ILE A 99 -1.41 -11.31 -1.04
CA ILE A 99 -0.57 -11.95 -2.05
C ILE A 99 -1.46 -12.62 -3.10
N ARG A 100 -0.94 -12.78 -4.31
CA ARG A 100 -1.56 -13.66 -5.31
C ARG A 100 -1.41 -15.09 -4.86
N ASN A 101 -2.30 -15.95 -5.35
CA ASN A 101 -2.19 -17.39 -5.12
C ASN A 101 -0.82 -17.90 -5.59
N ILE A 102 -0.17 -18.71 -4.76
CA ILE A 102 1.11 -19.36 -5.05
C ILE A 102 0.84 -20.83 -5.28
N THR A 103 1.32 -21.36 -6.40
CA THR A 103 1.07 -22.74 -6.80
C THR A 103 2.36 -23.56 -6.82
N GLY A 104 2.24 -24.82 -6.48
CA GLY A 104 3.28 -25.83 -6.66
C GLY A 104 2.65 -27.21 -6.73
N THR A 105 3.40 -28.18 -7.21
CA THR A 105 2.94 -29.57 -7.27
C THR A 105 4.02 -30.52 -6.78
N VAL A 106 3.57 -31.60 -6.15
CA VAL A 106 4.39 -32.75 -5.80
C VAL A 106 3.73 -33.95 -6.43
N ALA A 107 4.45 -34.66 -7.29
CA ALA A 107 4.04 -35.93 -7.85
C ALA A 107 4.83 -37.05 -7.17
N THR A 108 4.11 -38.08 -6.70
CA THR A 108 4.68 -39.28 -6.10
C THR A 108 4.39 -40.50 -6.96
N VAL A 109 5.30 -41.47 -6.96
CA VAL A 109 5.14 -42.78 -7.64
C VAL A 109 5.66 -43.85 -6.68
N ASN A 110 4.86 -44.90 -6.43
CA ASN A 110 5.21 -46.02 -5.55
C ASN A 110 5.77 -45.62 -4.17
N GLY A 111 5.26 -44.52 -3.59
CA GLY A 111 5.68 -44.03 -2.28
C GLY A 111 6.92 -43.13 -2.26
N GLY A 112 7.54 -42.88 -3.43
CA GLY A 112 8.66 -41.93 -3.58
C GLY A 112 8.27 -40.64 -4.30
N ILE A 113 8.97 -39.54 -4.02
CA ILE A 113 8.85 -38.26 -4.73
C ILE A 113 9.45 -38.41 -6.15
N HIS A 114 8.62 -38.16 -7.17
CA HIS A 114 9.00 -38.26 -8.58
C HIS A 114 9.26 -36.90 -9.22
N LYS A 115 8.47 -35.88 -8.86
CA LYS A 115 8.62 -34.52 -9.41
C LYS A 115 8.09 -33.49 -8.42
N VAL A 116 8.81 -32.38 -8.31
CA VAL A 116 8.39 -31.22 -7.51
C VAL A 116 8.50 -29.97 -8.37
N THR A 117 7.50 -29.08 -8.29
CA THR A 117 7.49 -27.81 -9.02
C THR A 117 6.88 -26.69 -8.17
N GLY A 118 7.18 -25.44 -8.56
CA GLY A 118 6.64 -24.25 -7.90
C GLY A 118 7.27 -24.01 -6.53
N ALA A 119 6.46 -23.63 -5.55
CA ALA A 119 6.91 -23.29 -4.20
C ALA A 119 7.30 -24.51 -3.33
N PHE A 120 7.40 -25.70 -3.89
CA PHE A 120 7.82 -26.89 -3.15
C PHE A 120 9.26 -27.27 -3.47
N LYS A 121 9.97 -27.78 -2.48
CA LYS A 121 11.32 -28.34 -2.61
C LYS A 121 11.34 -29.73 -1.98
N ALA A 122 11.94 -30.70 -2.66
CA ALA A 122 12.25 -32.00 -2.06
C ALA A 122 13.65 -31.97 -1.46
N ASN A 123 13.80 -32.50 -0.24
CA ASN A 123 15.11 -32.79 0.34
C ASN A 123 15.31 -34.32 0.40
N GLY A 124 16.43 -34.78 -0.15
CA GLY A 124 16.75 -36.19 -0.34
C GLY A 124 16.92 -36.56 -1.81
N GLU A 125 17.36 -37.79 -2.07
CA GLU A 125 17.56 -38.31 -3.42
C GLU A 125 16.22 -38.46 -4.15
N VAL A 126 16.05 -37.73 -5.26
CA VAL A 126 14.94 -37.95 -6.22
C VAL A 126 15.32 -39.18 -7.05
N PHE A 127 14.82 -40.35 -6.67
CA PHE A 127 15.13 -41.58 -7.38
C PHE A 127 14.29 -41.72 -8.66
N PRO A 128 14.88 -41.82 -9.86
CA PRO A 128 14.23 -42.51 -10.97
C PRO A 128 14.28 -44.00 -10.64
N GLN A 129 13.22 -44.55 -10.05
CA GLN A 129 13.25 -45.93 -9.58
C GLN A 129 13.40 -46.92 -10.76
N ILE A 130 14.54 -47.62 -10.81
CA ILE A 130 14.67 -48.94 -11.42
C ILE A 130 14.30 -49.96 -10.34
N ALA A 131 13.35 -50.86 -10.61
CA ALA A 131 12.85 -51.83 -9.65
C ALA A 131 13.94 -52.85 -9.25
N THR A 132 14.55 -52.67 -8.07
CA THR A 132 15.30 -53.72 -7.37
C THR A 132 14.73 -53.87 -5.96
N ASN A 133 14.55 -55.13 -5.51
CA ASN A 133 13.84 -55.55 -4.30
C ASN A 133 14.51 -55.16 -2.96
N THR A 134 15.31 -54.10 -2.92
CA THR A 134 16.04 -53.67 -1.71
C THR A 134 15.44 -52.36 -1.21
N MET A 135 14.47 -52.45 -0.30
CA MET A 135 13.81 -51.27 0.30
C MET A 135 14.76 -50.61 1.30
N ILE A 136 15.55 -49.63 0.86
CA ILE A 136 16.16 -48.65 1.77
C ILE A 136 15.12 -47.55 1.99
N ALA A 137 14.52 -47.51 3.18
CA ALA A 137 13.58 -46.46 3.57
C ALA A 137 14.33 -45.14 3.81
N GLY A 138 14.62 -44.40 2.74
CA GLY A 138 15.07 -43.02 2.86
C GLY A 138 13.92 -42.13 3.30
N LEU A 139 14.08 -41.38 4.39
CA LEU A 139 13.13 -40.33 4.76
C LEU A 139 13.18 -39.23 3.69
N GLN A 140 12.05 -38.95 3.05
CA GLN A 140 11.89 -37.87 2.09
C GLN A 140 11.09 -36.75 2.74
N SER A 141 11.57 -35.51 2.67
CA SER A 141 10.80 -34.34 3.13
C SER A 141 10.45 -33.44 1.95
N ILE A 142 9.27 -32.81 2.05
CA ILE A 142 8.83 -31.76 1.14
C ILE A 142 8.72 -30.51 1.98
N ASP A 143 9.47 -29.49 1.59
CA ASP A 143 9.39 -28.18 2.21
C ASP A 143 8.56 -27.27 1.30
N LEU A 144 7.69 -26.47 1.93
CA LEU A 144 7.12 -25.31 1.27
C LEU A 144 8.14 -24.18 1.38
N ASP A 145 8.74 -23.83 0.25
CA ASP A 145 9.66 -22.73 0.10
C ASP A 145 9.13 -21.74 -0.95
N VAL A 146 8.41 -20.73 -0.46
CA VAL A 146 7.83 -19.67 -1.28
C VAL A 146 8.91 -18.80 -1.94
N SER A 147 10.12 -18.74 -1.37
CA SER A 147 11.23 -17.96 -1.91
C SER A 147 11.68 -18.40 -3.31
N LEU A 148 11.32 -19.63 -3.70
CA LEU A 148 11.61 -20.20 -5.02
C LEU A 148 10.88 -19.51 -6.17
N VAL A 149 9.75 -18.85 -5.90
CA VAL A 149 8.90 -18.27 -6.94
C VAL A 149 8.59 -16.79 -6.73
N VAL A 150 8.75 -16.28 -5.51
CA VAL A 150 8.56 -14.87 -5.17
C VAL A 150 9.55 -14.41 -4.10
N PRO A 151 9.97 -13.13 -4.10
CA PRO A 151 10.73 -12.57 -2.98
C PRO A 151 9.92 -12.65 -1.67
N VAL A 152 10.60 -12.98 -0.57
CA VAL A 152 9.98 -13.12 0.76
C VAL A 152 10.54 -12.10 1.75
N ALA A 153 9.68 -11.69 2.69
CA ALA A 153 9.99 -10.82 3.82
C ALA A 153 8.98 -11.10 4.96
N GLU A 154 9.16 -10.49 6.12
CA GLU A 154 8.21 -10.60 7.25
C GLU A 154 6.82 -10.03 6.94
N GLU A 155 6.73 -9.10 5.98
CA GLU A 155 5.49 -8.46 5.53
C GLU A 155 5.49 -8.35 3.99
N ASN A 156 4.31 -8.51 3.37
CA ASN A 156 4.12 -8.27 1.95
C ASN A 156 4.09 -6.76 1.65
N ARG A 157 5.13 -6.25 1.00
CA ARG A 157 5.25 -4.83 0.66
C ARG A 157 5.89 -4.63 -0.70
N VAL A 158 5.45 -3.57 -1.37
CA VAL A 158 6.19 -3.01 -2.49
C VAL A 158 7.44 -2.28 -1.98
N LYS A 159 8.45 -2.10 -2.84
CA LYS A 159 9.51 -1.14 -2.53
C LYS A 159 8.90 0.26 -2.41
N ASN A 160 9.05 0.88 -1.25
CA ASN A 160 8.52 2.21 -0.96
C ASN A 160 9.53 3.03 -0.17
N VAL A 161 9.30 4.34 -0.12
CA VAL A 161 10.05 5.30 0.69
C VAL A 161 9.03 6.07 1.51
N ALA A 162 9.27 6.23 2.81
CA ALA A 162 8.35 6.93 3.70
C ALA A 162 8.38 8.44 3.44
N TRP A 163 7.20 9.00 3.21
CA TRP A 163 6.95 10.45 3.16
C TRP A 163 5.85 10.77 4.17
N ASN A 164 5.87 11.98 4.73
CA ASN A 164 4.78 12.46 5.55
C ASN A 164 3.56 12.72 4.65
N MET A 165 2.39 12.26 5.05
CA MET A 165 1.16 12.45 4.29
C MET A 165 0.38 13.59 4.94
N ILE A 166 0.18 14.67 4.20
CA ILE A 166 -0.49 15.88 4.70
C ILE A 166 -1.68 16.24 3.81
N VAL A 167 -2.59 17.03 4.36
CA VAL A 167 -3.72 17.60 3.63
C VAL A 167 -3.79 19.10 3.83
N ARG A 168 -4.12 19.82 2.75
CA ARG A 168 -4.45 21.23 2.86
C ARG A 168 -5.79 21.39 3.60
N ALA A 169 -5.75 22.04 4.75
CA ALA A 169 -6.92 22.36 5.57
C ALA A 169 -7.44 23.79 5.34
N LYS A 170 -6.57 24.71 4.91
CA LYS A 170 -6.88 26.12 4.63
C LYS A 170 -6.12 26.62 3.41
#